data_AF-A0A2B9QCR1-F1
#
_entry.id   AF-A0A2B9QCR1-F1
#
_cell.length_a   1.000
_cell.length_b   1.000
_cell.length_c   1.000
_cell.angle_alpha   90.00
_cell.angle_beta   90.00
_cell.angle_gamma   90.00
#
_symmetry.space_group_name_H-M   'P 1'
#
loop_
_entity.id
_entity.type
_entity.pdbx_description
1 polymer ?
#
loop_
_entity_poly.entity_id
_entity_poly.type
_entity_poly.pdbx_seq_one_letter_code
_entity_poly.pdbx_strand_id
1 'polypeptide(L)'
;MLIVNKQEYSKSDFDLRLQVYKEMERFQEAAENRFALCLKDPFDIITLVFFLKEKKSSVLLIHEDTPKETAIEMAKRANCIGILYGEYSDFTKLEVVNSLLEEPSLLQYSSGTTGEPKLIRRAWTEVDTEITAYNEALNCEEDEVPIVMAPVSHSYGLICGTLSAITRGSKPIIITNKNPKFALNIVRNTEKHIIYAVPLMLHIMGSFPQGTFQFHKIMTSGAPLPEALFYKLKETTTYMMQQYGCSEAGCISICHDMKSHLDLGNPLPHASISIGSDENMPEEIVVKMNDKEIFTKDLGYKSERGLHFVGRMDDVINVSGLKVFPIEVEETMLRLEGVQEAIVYRGKHPVMGEIVKAKVISHIDPVRIRKWCMQHLPAYKVPHEIESVTEIPKNKTGKVSRKLLEMGEVTA
;
A
#
# COMPACT_ATOMS: atom_id res chain seq x y z
N MET A 1 2.76 16.87 -17.21
CA MET A 1 2.88 16.94 -15.75
C MET A 1 1.89 16.04 -15.04
N LEU A 2 0.56 16.20 -15.15
CA LEU A 2 -0.41 15.20 -14.68
C LEU A 2 -1.83 15.50 -15.15
N ILE A 3 -2.72 14.53 -14.99
CA ILE A 3 -4.17 14.66 -15.13
C ILE A 3 -4.79 14.22 -13.81
N VAL A 4 -5.74 14.96 -13.25
CA VAL A 4 -6.58 14.50 -12.14
C VAL A 4 -7.98 14.23 -12.67
N ASN A 5 -8.41 12.98 -12.63
CA ASN A 5 -9.64 12.49 -13.26
C ASN A 5 -9.66 12.81 -14.77
N LYS A 6 -10.34 13.89 -15.17
CA LYS A 6 -10.39 14.40 -16.56
C LYS A 6 -9.73 15.78 -16.71
N GLN A 7 -9.36 16.41 -15.60
CA GLN A 7 -8.77 17.74 -15.62
C GLN A 7 -7.28 17.63 -15.87
N GLU A 8 -6.83 18.23 -16.95
CA GLU A 8 -5.43 18.31 -17.31
C GLU A 8 -4.77 19.51 -16.63
N TYR A 9 -3.57 19.30 -16.07
CA TYR A 9 -2.74 20.36 -15.53
C TYR A 9 -1.45 20.44 -16.33
N SER A 10 -1.25 21.59 -16.98
CA SER A 10 -0.07 21.96 -17.74
C SER A 10 1.05 22.47 -16.83
N LYS A 11 2.26 22.59 -17.38
CA LYS A 11 3.38 23.21 -16.66
C LYS A 11 3.06 24.61 -16.14
N SER A 12 2.35 25.40 -16.94
CA SER A 12 1.90 26.73 -16.55
C SER A 12 0.96 26.71 -15.35
N ASP A 13 0.06 25.72 -15.25
CA ASP A 13 -0.83 25.58 -14.09
C ASP A 13 -0.05 25.24 -12.81
N PHE A 14 1.01 24.43 -12.93
CA PHE A 14 1.94 24.17 -11.82
C PHE A 14 2.61 25.44 -11.35
N ASP A 15 3.24 26.16 -12.28
CA ASP A 15 4.08 27.30 -11.99
C ASP A 15 3.24 28.42 -11.36
N LEU A 16 2.03 28.63 -11.89
CA LEU A 16 1.04 29.53 -11.30
C LEU A 16 0.70 29.09 -9.87
N ARG A 17 0.49 27.79 -9.64
CA ARG A 17 0.17 27.30 -8.30
C ARG A 17 1.32 27.49 -7.30
N LEU A 18 2.55 27.22 -7.72
CA LEU A 18 3.74 27.46 -6.90
C LEU A 18 3.89 28.95 -6.57
N GLN A 19 3.57 29.85 -7.50
CA GLN A 19 3.58 31.29 -7.25
C GLN A 19 2.57 31.70 -6.18
N VAL A 20 1.36 31.15 -6.23
CA VAL A 20 0.34 31.36 -5.18
C VAL A 20 0.89 30.95 -3.81
N TYR A 21 1.58 29.80 -3.70
CA TYR A 21 2.18 29.38 -2.43
C TYR A 21 3.32 30.30 -1.96
N LYS A 22 4.15 30.83 -2.87
CA LYS A 22 5.21 31.79 -2.52
C LYS A 22 4.69 33.07 -1.87
N GLU A 23 3.47 33.48 -2.22
CA GLU A 23 2.84 34.69 -1.69
C GLU A 23 2.11 34.47 -0.35
N MET A 24 1.92 33.22 0.08
CA MET A 24 1.26 32.93 1.35
C MET A 24 2.22 33.15 2.54
N GLU A 25 1.81 34.00 3.48
CA GLU A 25 2.56 34.33 4.70
C GLU A 25 3.01 33.07 5.48
N ARG A 26 2.13 32.04 5.55
CA ARG A 26 2.38 30.77 6.23
C ARG A 26 3.61 29.99 5.75
N PHE A 27 4.12 30.31 4.55
CA PHE A 27 5.27 29.63 3.95
C PHE A 27 6.53 30.50 3.90
N GLN A 28 6.52 31.72 4.45
CA GLN A 28 7.71 32.57 4.50
C GLN A 28 8.84 31.95 5.33
N GLU A 29 8.49 31.24 6.40
CA GLU A 29 9.42 30.50 7.27
C GLU A 29 9.35 28.98 6.99
N ALA A 30 9.09 28.57 5.75
CA ALA A 30 8.89 27.14 5.47
C ALA A 30 10.15 26.29 5.72
N ALA A 31 11.35 26.84 5.50
CA ALA A 31 12.60 26.10 5.63
C ALA A 31 12.76 25.47 7.02
N GLU A 32 13.23 24.21 7.06
CA GLU A 32 13.50 23.44 8.29
C GLU A 32 12.26 23.14 9.16
N ASN A 33 11.07 23.61 8.73
CA ASN A 33 9.80 23.38 9.40
C ASN A 33 9.02 22.22 8.77
N ARG A 34 7.99 21.76 9.49
CA ARG A 34 7.13 20.65 9.04
C ARG A 34 5.70 21.10 8.87
N PHE A 35 5.10 20.72 7.76
CA PHE A 35 3.68 20.99 7.47
C PHE A 35 2.93 19.68 7.32
N ALA A 36 1.74 19.60 7.91
CA ALA A 36 0.82 18.50 7.66
C ALA A 36 -0.13 18.85 6.51
N LEU A 37 -0.33 17.91 5.60
CA LEU A 37 -1.24 18.02 4.48
C LEU A 37 -2.34 16.96 4.63
N CYS A 38 -3.57 17.41 4.87
CA CYS A 38 -4.77 16.59 4.91
C CYS A 38 -5.77 17.14 3.88
N LEU A 39 -5.45 16.99 2.60
CA LEU A 39 -6.10 17.69 1.49
C LEU A 39 -6.91 16.73 0.62
N LYS A 40 -7.96 17.23 -0.05
CA LYS A 40 -8.81 16.44 -0.95
C LYS A 40 -8.36 16.46 -2.41
N ASP A 41 -7.69 17.52 -2.85
CA ASP A 41 -7.24 17.66 -4.23
C ASP A 41 -5.82 17.08 -4.40
N PRO A 42 -5.64 16.02 -5.21
CA PRO A 42 -4.32 15.51 -5.54
C PRO A 42 -3.38 16.55 -6.13
N PHE A 43 -3.88 17.48 -6.95
CA PHE A 43 -3.04 18.51 -7.55
C PHE A 43 -2.40 19.40 -6.48
N ASP A 44 -3.16 19.73 -5.43
CA ASP A 44 -2.68 20.50 -4.28
C ASP A 44 -1.65 19.72 -3.48
N ILE A 45 -1.91 18.43 -3.20
CA ILE A 45 -0.97 17.55 -2.49
C ILE A 45 0.36 17.51 -3.24
N ILE A 46 0.31 17.24 -4.54
CA ILE A 46 1.51 17.09 -5.38
C ILE A 46 2.27 18.42 -5.45
N THR A 47 1.59 19.52 -5.77
CA THR A 47 2.24 20.84 -5.88
C THR A 47 2.82 21.32 -4.55
N LEU A 48 2.14 21.09 -3.42
CA LEU A 48 2.67 21.42 -2.08
C LEU A 48 3.86 20.54 -1.70
N VAL A 49 3.84 19.25 -2.05
CA VAL A 49 5.01 18.36 -1.84
C VAL A 49 6.22 18.90 -2.59
N PHE A 50 6.08 19.26 -3.87
CA PHE A 50 7.16 19.87 -4.64
C PHE A 50 7.64 21.19 -4.03
N PHE A 51 6.70 22.09 -3.71
CA PHE A 51 6.99 23.39 -3.13
C PHE A 51 7.75 23.29 -1.79
N LEU A 52 7.23 22.49 -0.86
CA LEU A 52 7.79 22.34 0.47
C LEU A 52 9.12 21.59 0.44
N LYS A 53 9.27 20.61 -0.45
CA LYS A 53 10.57 19.96 -0.70
C LYS A 53 11.62 20.97 -1.21
N GLU A 54 11.26 21.82 -2.18
CA GLU A 54 12.16 22.87 -2.70
C GLU A 54 12.58 23.86 -1.60
N LYS A 55 11.65 24.16 -0.68
CA LYS A 55 11.90 25.00 0.49
C LYS A 55 12.69 24.30 1.62
N LYS A 56 13.11 23.05 1.44
CA LYS A 56 13.78 22.24 2.48
C LYS A 56 12.91 22.08 3.73
N SER A 57 11.61 21.89 3.54
CA SER A 57 10.64 21.59 4.59
C SER A 57 10.33 20.10 4.63
N SER A 58 9.86 19.62 5.78
CA SER A 58 9.28 18.28 5.89
C SER A 58 7.77 18.31 5.66
N VAL A 59 7.24 17.24 5.10
CA VAL A 59 5.82 17.12 4.76
C VAL A 59 5.24 15.89 5.43
N LEU A 60 4.26 16.07 6.31
CA LEU A 60 3.43 14.99 6.83
C LEU A 60 2.21 14.81 5.94
N LEU A 61 2.06 13.64 5.34
CA LEU A 61 0.84 13.30 4.60
C LEU A 61 -0.17 12.62 5.52
N ILE A 62 -1.40 13.13 5.49
CA ILE A 62 -2.55 12.59 6.20
C ILE A 62 -3.64 12.32 5.17
N HIS A 63 -4.29 11.16 5.30
CA HIS A 63 -5.37 10.78 4.38
C HIS A 63 -6.55 11.76 4.49
N GLU A 64 -7.14 12.13 3.35
CA GLU A 64 -8.21 13.16 3.23
C GLU A 64 -9.46 12.89 4.09
N ASP A 65 -9.86 11.62 4.24
CA ASP A 65 -10.98 11.20 5.10
C ASP A 65 -10.63 11.22 6.61
N THR A 66 -9.52 11.82 7.03
CA THR A 66 -9.18 11.92 8.46
C THR A 66 -9.95 13.09 9.09
N PRO A 67 -10.70 12.87 10.18
CA PRO A 67 -11.40 13.96 10.87
C PRO A 67 -10.43 15.08 11.29
N LYS A 68 -10.87 16.34 11.23
CA LYS A 68 -10.02 17.52 11.46
C LYS A 68 -9.28 17.47 12.80
N GLU A 69 -9.98 17.11 13.87
CA GLU A 69 -9.39 17.00 15.21
C GLU A 69 -8.29 15.93 15.26
N THR A 70 -8.55 14.74 14.74
CA THR A 70 -7.55 13.65 14.64
C THR A 70 -6.36 14.07 13.78
N ALA A 71 -6.59 14.76 12.66
CA ALA A 71 -5.52 15.23 11.78
C ALA A 71 -4.64 16.28 12.48
N ILE A 72 -5.24 17.19 13.26
CA ILE A 72 -4.52 18.16 14.09
C ILE A 72 -3.68 17.45 15.16
N GLU A 73 -4.22 16.43 15.83
CA GLU A 73 -3.47 15.65 16.81
C GLU A 73 -2.27 14.92 16.18
N MET A 74 -2.47 14.30 15.01
CA MET A 74 -1.38 13.69 14.24
C MET A 74 -0.30 14.72 13.87
N ALA A 75 -0.70 15.90 13.42
CA ALA A 75 0.22 16.99 13.09
C ALA A 75 1.01 17.48 14.32
N LYS A 76 0.35 17.62 15.49
CA LYS A 76 1.01 17.97 16.75
C LYS A 76 2.01 16.91 17.18
N ARG A 77 1.63 15.62 17.14
CA ARG A 77 2.52 14.48 17.45
C ARG A 77 3.74 14.42 16.53
N ALA A 78 3.62 14.91 15.31
CA ALA A 78 4.72 15.00 14.35
C ALA A 78 5.57 16.29 14.44
N ASN A 79 5.26 17.19 15.38
CA ASN A 79 5.85 18.52 15.53
C ASN A 79 5.72 19.36 14.24
N CYS A 80 4.54 19.34 13.61
CA CYS A 80 4.22 20.25 12.51
C CYS A 80 3.89 21.65 13.04
N ILE A 81 4.39 22.68 12.34
CA ILE A 81 4.11 24.09 12.66
C ILE A 81 2.70 24.51 12.25
N GLY A 82 2.07 23.70 11.40
CA GLY A 82 0.69 23.87 11.00
C GLY A 82 0.20 22.74 10.10
N ILE A 83 -1.10 22.74 9.89
CA ILE A 83 -1.80 21.79 9.03
C ILE A 83 -2.63 22.52 7.98
N LEU A 84 -2.57 22.06 6.74
CA LEU A 84 -3.53 22.40 5.69
C LEU A 84 -4.62 21.32 5.62
N TYR A 85 -5.89 21.70 5.72
CA TYR A 85 -7.01 20.76 5.88
C TYR A 85 -8.13 20.97 4.85
N GLY A 86 -8.51 19.92 4.13
CA GLY A 86 -9.52 19.96 3.07
C GLY A 86 -9.01 20.60 1.79
N GLU A 87 -8.57 21.86 1.87
CA GLU A 87 -8.08 22.68 0.76
C GLU A 87 -6.76 23.38 1.14
N TYR A 88 -5.94 23.72 0.15
CA TYR A 88 -4.65 24.41 0.36
C TYR A 88 -4.76 25.80 0.99
N SER A 89 -5.96 26.38 1.06
CA SER A 89 -6.25 27.69 1.63
C SER A 89 -6.52 27.64 3.15
N ASP A 90 -7.12 26.56 3.67
CA ASP A 90 -7.43 26.36 5.10
C ASP A 90 -6.18 25.88 5.86
N PHE A 91 -5.55 26.79 6.59
CA PHE A 91 -4.38 26.51 7.42
C PHE A 91 -4.64 26.80 8.88
N THR A 92 -4.29 25.82 9.72
CA THR A 92 -4.30 25.96 11.18
C THR A 92 -2.86 25.95 11.69
N LYS A 93 -2.41 27.08 12.25
CA LYS A 93 -1.11 27.17 12.94
C LYS A 93 -1.14 26.34 14.21
N LEU A 94 -0.04 25.66 14.51
CA LEU A 94 0.11 24.80 15.69
C LEU A 94 1.27 25.28 16.54
N GLU A 95 1.14 25.12 17.86
CA GLU A 95 2.24 25.37 18.80
C GLU A 95 3.21 24.18 18.77
N VAL A 96 4.50 24.48 18.58
CA VAL A 96 5.56 23.49 18.51
C VAL A 96 6.31 23.47 19.83
N VAL A 97 6.32 22.33 20.50
CA VAL A 97 6.90 22.20 21.85
C VAL A 97 8.42 22.03 21.79
N ASN A 98 8.99 21.49 20.69
CA ASN A 98 10.43 21.29 20.49
C ASN A 98 10.82 21.43 19.01
N SER A 99 11.71 22.37 18.67
CA SER A 99 12.32 22.47 17.34
C SER A 99 13.65 21.70 17.33
N LEU A 100 13.60 20.42 17.00
CA LEU A 100 14.82 19.71 16.61
C LEU A 100 15.07 19.99 15.13
N LEU A 101 16.26 20.51 14.82
CA LEU A 101 16.80 20.54 13.47
C LEU A 101 16.93 19.09 12.99
N GLU A 102 16.01 18.68 12.13
CA GLU A 102 16.00 17.36 11.50
C GLU A 102 16.13 17.52 9.99
N GLU A 103 16.68 16.50 9.33
CA GLU A 103 16.78 16.47 7.89
C GLU A 103 15.37 16.59 7.25
N PRO A 104 15.18 17.48 6.26
CA PRO A 104 13.93 17.62 5.52
C PRO A 104 13.46 16.29 4.94
N SER A 105 12.24 15.89 5.29
CA SER A 105 11.75 14.53 5.10
C SER A 105 10.29 14.48 4.67
N LEU A 106 9.95 13.42 3.94
CA LEU A 106 8.59 12.94 3.83
C LEU A 106 8.22 12.15 5.09
N LEU A 107 7.11 12.51 5.73
CA LEU A 107 6.63 11.93 6.97
C LEU A 107 5.29 11.23 6.73
N GLN A 108 5.14 10.04 7.27
CA GLN A 108 3.89 9.27 7.19
C GLN A 108 3.69 8.47 8.48
N TYR A 109 2.45 8.34 8.92
CA TYR A 109 2.12 7.39 9.97
C TYR A 109 1.97 5.99 9.37
N SER A 110 2.63 5.00 9.97
CA SER A 110 2.40 3.61 9.62
C SER A 110 0.97 3.22 10.02
N SER A 111 0.34 2.35 9.23
CA SER A 111 -1.05 1.91 9.45
C SER A 111 -1.26 1.04 10.71
N GLY A 112 -0.24 0.88 11.55
CA GLY A 112 -0.36 0.35 12.91
C GLY A 112 -1.08 -1.00 13.01
N THR A 113 -0.55 -2.06 12.40
CA THR A 113 -1.06 -3.43 12.67
C THR A 113 -0.81 -3.88 14.12
N THR A 114 0.08 -3.20 14.85
CA THR A 114 0.51 -3.52 16.21
C THR A 114 -0.09 -2.61 17.29
N GLY A 115 -0.99 -1.66 16.99
CA GLY A 115 -1.56 -0.71 17.94
C GLY A 115 -1.32 0.74 17.53
N GLU A 116 -0.52 1.51 18.28
CA GLU A 116 -0.25 2.92 17.99
C GLU A 116 0.53 3.14 16.68
N PRO A 117 0.04 4.00 15.77
CA PRO A 117 0.75 4.40 14.55
C PRO A 117 2.13 4.98 14.83
N LYS A 118 3.17 4.46 14.18
CA LYS A 118 4.53 5.00 14.28
C LYS A 118 4.74 6.09 13.24
N LEU A 119 5.37 7.19 13.62
CA LEU A 119 5.78 8.22 12.68
C LEU A 119 7.04 7.78 11.95
N ILE A 120 6.90 7.50 10.66
CA ILE A 120 7.99 7.14 9.77
C ILE A 120 8.52 8.41 9.09
N ARG A 121 9.84 8.50 9.00
CA ARG A 121 10.57 9.62 8.41
C ARG A 121 11.48 9.09 7.31
N ARG A 122 11.36 9.65 6.11
CA ARG A 122 12.23 9.35 4.99
C ARG A 122 12.78 10.66 4.43
N ALA A 123 14.09 10.82 4.47
CA ALA A 123 14.72 12.03 3.98
C ALA A 123 14.38 12.23 2.50
N TRP A 124 14.25 13.48 2.05
CA TRP A 124 13.96 13.74 0.64
C TRP A 124 15.04 13.17 -0.30
N THR A 125 16.29 13.12 0.17
CA THR A 125 17.43 12.47 -0.49
C THR A 125 17.19 10.97 -0.68
N GLU A 126 16.72 10.26 0.35
CA GLU A 126 16.35 8.84 0.27
C GLU A 126 15.18 8.59 -0.71
N VAL A 127 14.20 9.50 -0.74
CA VAL A 127 13.08 9.44 -1.69
C VAL A 127 13.56 9.65 -3.13
N ASP A 128 14.51 10.56 -3.37
CA ASP A 128 15.08 10.79 -4.70
C ASP A 128 15.91 9.61 -5.19
N THR A 129 16.68 8.99 -4.30
CA THR A 129 17.40 7.74 -4.58
C THR A 129 16.42 6.62 -4.94
N GLU A 130 15.32 6.45 -4.19
CA GLU A 130 14.27 5.48 -4.53
C GLU A 130 13.66 5.77 -5.90
N ILE A 131 13.28 7.02 -6.19
CA ILE A 131 12.68 7.39 -7.48
C ILE A 131 13.60 7.02 -8.65
N THR A 132 14.90 7.28 -8.49
CA THR A 132 15.92 6.95 -9.51
C THR A 132 16.03 5.44 -9.69
N ALA A 133 16.20 4.69 -8.61
CA ALA A 133 16.31 3.23 -8.62
C ALA A 133 15.03 2.56 -9.14
N TYR A 134 13.87 3.10 -8.79
CA TYR A 134 12.56 2.63 -9.27
C TYR A 134 12.41 2.84 -10.77
N ASN A 135 12.77 4.02 -11.30
CA ASN A 135 12.68 4.29 -12.73
C ASN A 135 13.67 3.45 -13.55
N GLU A 136 14.88 3.22 -13.04
CA GLU A 136 15.86 2.33 -13.65
C GLU A 136 15.32 0.89 -13.72
N ALA A 137 14.75 0.39 -12.63
CA ALA A 137 14.23 -0.96 -12.57
C ALA A 137 12.91 -1.15 -13.32
N LEU A 138 11.99 -0.17 -13.31
CA LEU A 138 10.68 -0.29 -13.94
C LEU A 138 10.82 -0.56 -15.45
N ASN A 139 11.84 0.01 -16.09
CA ASN A 139 12.13 -0.13 -17.52
C ASN A 139 10.87 0.14 -18.38
N CYS A 140 10.27 1.31 -18.15
CA CYS A 140 9.04 1.78 -18.78
C CYS A 140 9.31 2.29 -20.20
N GLU A 141 8.41 2.05 -21.15
CA GLU A 141 8.48 2.67 -22.47
C GLU A 141 8.09 4.16 -22.39
N GLU A 142 8.57 4.99 -23.32
CA GLU A 142 8.33 6.45 -23.30
C GLU A 142 6.85 6.81 -23.45
N ASP A 143 6.08 6.02 -24.18
CA ASP A 143 4.66 6.23 -24.46
C ASP A 143 3.72 5.51 -23.47
N GLU A 144 4.27 4.85 -22.45
CA GLU A 144 3.48 4.24 -21.39
C GLU A 144 2.92 5.29 -20.42
N VAL A 145 1.60 5.20 -20.18
CA VAL A 145 0.84 6.18 -19.40
C VAL A 145 0.49 5.61 -18.03
N PRO A 146 1.04 6.16 -16.94
CA PRO A 146 0.68 5.71 -15.59
C PRO A 146 -0.73 6.15 -15.23
N ILE A 147 -1.57 5.21 -14.79
CA ILE A 147 -2.90 5.48 -14.24
C ILE A 147 -2.85 5.16 -12.75
N VAL A 148 -2.85 6.19 -11.93
CA VAL A 148 -2.67 6.11 -10.47
C VAL A 148 -4.03 6.07 -9.79
N MET A 149 -4.37 4.90 -9.25
CA MET A 149 -5.61 4.68 -8.48
C MET A 149 -5.35 4.53 -6.97
N ALA A 150 -4.07 4.42 -6.58
CA ALA A 150 -3.65 4.51 -5.20
C ALA A 150 -3.66 5.98 -4.71
N PRO A 151 -4.05 6.28 -3.46
CA PRO A 151 -4.05 7.65 -2.94
C PRO A 151 -2.67 8.30 -2.98
N VAL A 152 -2.60 9.56 -3.42
CA VAL A 152 -1.35 10.36 -3.40
C VAL A 152 -0.99 10.88 -2.00
N SER A 153 -1.84 10.63 -0.99
CA SER A 153 -1.47 10.77 0.42
C SER A 153 -0.67 9.57 0.94
N HIS A 154 -0.51 8.51 0.14
CA HIS A 154 0.28 7.31 0.43
C HIS A 154 1.51 7.24 -0.48
N SER A 155 2.60 6.64 0.03
CA SER A 155 3.87 6.52 -0.70
C SER A 155 3.73 5.81 -2.04
N TYR A 156 2.91 4.76 -2.14
CA TYR A 156 2.72 4.03 -3.39
C TYR A 156 2.12 4.92 -4.50
N GLY A 157 1.04 5.64 -4.20
CA GLY A 157 0.42 6.55 -5.18
C GLY A 157 1.28 7.78 -5.46
N LEU A 158 1.89 8.35 -4.42
CA LEU A 158 2.72 9.55 -4.54
C LEU A 158 4.06 9.26 -5.20
N ILE A 159 4.90 8.43 -4.60
CA ILE A 159 6.29 8.22 -5.02
C ILE A 159 6.32 7.40 -6.31
N CYS A 160 5.82 6.17 -6.28
CA CYS A 160 5.94 5.23 -7.40
C CYS A 160 5.01 5.61 -8.57
N GLY A 161 3.74 5.91 -8.27
CA GLY A 161 2.75 6.23 -9.30
C GLY A 161 2.90 7.62 -9.91
N THR A 162 3.29 8.62 -9.11
CA THR A 162 3.19 10.04 -9.51
C THR A 162 4.55 10.72 -9.67
N LEU A 163 5.36 10.82 -8.61
CA LEU A 163 6.64 11.53 -8.64
C LEU A 163 7.62 10.82 -9.58
N SER A 164 7.74 9.50 -9.49
CA SER A 164 8.55 8.70 -10.40
C SER A 164 8.12 8.87 -11.86
N ALA A 165 6.81 8.94 -12.14
CA ALA A 165 6.26 9.19 -13.46
C ALA A 165 6.64 10.58 -14.00
N ILE A 166 6.48 11.61 -13.18
CA ILE A 166 6.85 12.99 -13.55
C ILE A 166 8.37 13.07 -13.82
N THR A 167 9.19 12.46 -12.96
CA THR A 167 10.65 12.49 -13.09
C THR A 167 11.14 11.83 -14.38
N ARG A 168 10.50 10.75 -14.85
CA ARG A 168 10.82 10.12 -16.14
C ARG A 168 10.17 10.79 -17.36
N GLY A 169 9.49 11.93 -17.18
CA GLY A 169 8.87 12.68 -18.26
C GLY A 169 7.45 12.23 -18.65
N SER A 170 6.90 11.20 -18.01
CA SER A 170 5.53 10.74 -18.24
C SER A 170 4.50 11.73 -17.66
N LYS A 171 3.25 11.63 -18.14
CA LYS A 171 2.11 12.41 -17.63
C LYS A 171 1.14 11.48 -16.91
N PRO A 172 1.28 11.25 -15.59
CA PRO A 172 0.40 10.35 -14.85
C PRO A 172 -1.04 10.85 -14.82
N ILE A 173 -2.00 9.93 -14.84
CA ILE A 173 -3.43 10.16 -14.66
C ILE A 173 -3.82 9.68 -13.26
N ILE A 174 -4.09 10.61 -12.34
CA ILE A 174 -4.53 10.32 -10.98
C ILE A 174 -6.05 10.22 -10.97
N ILE A 175 -6.59 9.11 -10.48
CA ILE A 175 -8.03 8.87 -10.39
C ILE A 175 -8.47 8.94 -8.93
N THR A 176 -9.29 9.93 -8.59
CA THR A 176 -9.94 10.05 -7.28
C THR A 176 -11.45 9.81 -7.33
N ASN A 177 -12.03 9.68 -8.53
CA ASN A 177 -13.44 9.37 -8.68
C ASN A 177 -13.76 7.99 -8.10
N LYS A 178 -14.71 7.95 -7.16
CA LYS A 178 -15.13 6.72 -6.46
C LYS A 178 -15.90 5.73 -7.35
N ASN A 179 -16.34 6.12 -8.54
CA ASN A 179 -17.07 5.25 -9.47
C ASN A 179 -16.09 4.39 -10.28
N PRO A 180 -16.08 3.05 -10.13
CA PRO A 180 -15.16 2.17 -10.86
C PRO A 180 -15.33 2.21 -12.38
N LYS A 181 -16.54 2.48 -12.88
CA LYS A 181 -16.78 2.61 -14.33
C LYS A 181 -16.08 3.83 -14.92
N PHE A 182 -15.90 4.89 -14.13
CA PHE A 182 -15.14 6.07 -14.56
C PHE A 182 -13.68 5.69 -14.80
N ALA A 183 -13.07 4.96 -13.86
CA ALA A 183 -11.70 4.50 -13.99
C ALA A 183 -11.52 3.55 -15.18
N LEU A 184 -12.41 2.56 -15.32
CA LEU A 184 -12.39 1.64 -16.45
C LEU A 184 -12.52 2.36 -17.79
N ASN A 185 -13.31 3.43 -17.87
CA ASN A 185 -13.40 4.22 -19.10
C ASN A 185 -12.07 4.90 -19.43
N ILE A 186 -11.36 5.47 -18.46
CA ILE A 186 -10.03 6.07 -18.70
C ILE A 186 -9.05 5.01 -19.17
N VAL A 187 -9.00 3.88 -18.47
CA VAL A 187 -8.12 2.75 -18.78
C VAL A 187 -8.37 2.23 -20.21
N ARG A 188 -9.63 2.03 -20.59
CA ARG A 188 -10.00 1.55 -21.95
C ARG A 188 -9.63 2.52 -23.07
N ASN A 189 -9.55 3.81 -22.77
CA ASN A 189 -9.15 4.84 -23.73
C ASN A 189 -7.64 5.14 -23.68
N THR A 190 -6.86 4.38 -22.91
CA THR A 190 -5.41 4.57 -22.76
C THR A 190 -4.73 3.27 -23.15
N GLU A 191 -4.23 3.17 -24.39
CA GLU A 191 -3.73 1.91 -24.96
C GLU A 191 -2.58 1.31 -24.13
N LYS A 192 -1.47 2.04 -23.97
CA LYS A 192 -0.29 1.61 -23.21
C LYS A 192 -0.33 2.07 -21.76
N HIS A 193 -1.33 1.65 -20.99
CA HIS A 193 -1.46 2.05 -19.59
C HIS A 193 -0.64 1.19 -18.62
N ILE A 194 -0.19 1.81 -17.52
CA ILE A 194 0.30 1.11 -16.33
C ILE A 194 -0.59 1.48 -15.15
N ILE A 195 -1.42 0.56 -14.67
CA ILE A 195 -2.31 0.79 -13.53
C ILE A 195 -1.53 0.63 -12.23
N TYR A 196 -1.58 1.63 -11.36
CA TYR A 196 -1.06 1.57 -9.99
C TYR A 196 -2.24 1.46 -9.02
N ALA A 197 -2.53 0.26 -8.55
CA ALA A 197 -3.69 -0.02 -7.71
C ALA A 197 -3.39 -1.04 -6.60
N VAL A 198 -4.18 -1.01 -5.53
CA VAL A 198 -4.15 -2.02 -4.46
C VAL A 198 -5.07 -3.20 -4.80
N PRO A 199 -4.88 -4.40 -4.23
CA PRO A 199 -5.68 -5.60 -4.55
C PRO A 199 -7.20 -5.39 -4.49
N LEU A 200 -7.71 -4.64 -3.50
CA LEU A 200 -9.13 -4.34 -3.39
C LEU A 200 -9.68 -3.61 -4.62
N MET A 201 -8.95 -2.62 -5.12
CA MET A 201 -9.36 -1.86 -6.31
C MET A 201 -9.33 -2.74 -7.57
N LEU A 202 -8.30 -3.58 -7.69
CA LEU A 202 -8.18 -4.53 -8.80
C LEU A 202 -9.30 -5.58 -8.78
N HIS A 203 -9.71 -6.06 -7.60
CA HIS A 203 -10.86 -6.93 -7.44
C HIS A 203 -12.14 -6.26 -7.98
N ILE A 204 -12.39 -5.02 -7.58
CA ILE A 204 -13.55 -4.25 -8.04
C ILE A 204 -13.49 -4.07 -9.57
N MET A 205 -12.35 -3.67 -10.13
CA MET A 205 -12.18 -3.53 -11.59
C MET A 205 -12.40 -4.84 -12.33
N GLY A 206 -11.83 -5.94 -11.83
CA GLY A 206 -11.96 -7.28 -12.41
C GLY A 206 -13.37 -7.87 -12.30
N SER A 207 -14.26 -7.30 -11.48
CA SER A 207 -15.66 -7.73 -11.37
C SER A 207 -16.53 -7.32 -12.57
N PHE A 208 -16.10 -6.30 -13.34
CA PHE A 208 -16.84 -5.84 -14.51
C PHE A 208 -16.54 -6.69 -15.75
N PRO A 209 -17.52 -6.89 -16.65
CA PRO A 209 -17.29 -7.56 -17.93
C PRO A 209 -16.24 -6.83 -18.76
N GLN A 210 -15.21 -7.56 -19.20
CA GLN A 210 -14.12 -7.00 -20.02
C GLN A 210 -14.36 -7.16 -21.52
N GLY A 211 -15.18 -8.12 -21.96
CA GLY A 211 -15.38 -8.38 -23.39
C GLY A 211 -14.05 -8.75 -24.04
N THR A 212 -13.65 -8.03 -25.10
CA THR A 212 -12.36 -8.21 -25.79
C THR A 212 -11.24 -7.33 -25.24
N PHE A 213 -11.52 -6.50 -24.24
CA PHE A 213 -10.53 -5.58 -23.68
C PHE A 213 -9.51 -6.33 -22.81
N GLN A 214 -8.23 -5.99 -22.97
CA GLN A 214 -7.13 -6.48 -22.17
C GLN A 214 -6.41 -5.29 -21.53
N PHE A 215 -6.10 -5.40 -20.23
CA PHE A 215 -5.20 -4.46 -19.57
C PHE A 215 -3.78 -4.60 -20.15
N HIS A 216 -3.04 -3.49 -20.26
CA HIS A 216 -1.66 -3.53 -20.73
C HIS A 216 -0.72 -3.93 -19.59
N LYS A 217 -0.49 -3.04 -18.61
CA LYS A 217 0.25 -3.36 -17.38
C LYS A 217 -0.59 -3.08 -16.14
N ILE A 218 -0.60 -4.03 -15.21
CA ILE A 218 -1.14 -3.87 -13.86
C ILE A 218 0.01 -3.96 -12.86
N MET A 219 0.24 -2.91 -12.09
CA MET A 219 1.12 -2.90 -10.93
C MET A 219 0.28 -2.96 -9.65
N THR A 220 0.46 -4.02 -8.86
CA THR A 220 -0.15 -4.14 -7.52
C THR A 220 0.87 -3.88 -6.41
N SER A 221 0.41 -3.34 -5.28
CA SER A 221 1.23 -3.19 -4.08
C SER A 221 0.38 -3.01 -2.82
N GLY A 222 1.06 -2.94 -1.68
CA GLY A 222 0.49 -2.56 -0.40
C GLY A 222 -0.17 -3.70 0.37
N ALA A 223 -0.63 -4.76 -0.27
CA ALA A 223 -1.16 -5.94 0.39
C ALA A 223 -0.85 -7.20 -0.43
N PRO A 224 -0.78 -8.39 0.19
CA PRO A 224 -0.71 -9.65 -0.53
C PRO A 224 -1.86 -9.74 -1.54
N LEU A 225 -1.53 -10.15 -2.77
CA LEU A 225 -2.52 -10.39 -3.81
C LEU A 225 -3.12 -11.78 -3.60
N PRO A 226 -4.45 -11.92 -3.40
CA PRO A 226 -5.06 -13.24 -3.28
C PRO A 226 -4.84 -14.10 -4.53
N GLU A 227 -4.49 -15.37 -4.37
CA GLU A 227 -4.23 -16.30 -5.47
C GLU A 227 -5.33 -16.31 -6.54
N ALA A 228 -6.60 -16.40 -6.13
CA ALA A 228 -7.74 -16.42 -7.05
C ALA A 228 -7.84 -15.11 -7.86
N LEU A 229 -7.54 -13.97 -7.24
CA LEU A 229 -7.53 -12.68 -7.93
C LEU A 229 -6.35 -12.59 -8.89
N PHE A 230 -5.17 -13.11 -8.52
CA PHE A 230 -4.00 -13.17 -9.38
C PHE A 230 -4.31 -13.90 -10.69
N TYR A 231 -4.79 -15.15 -10.63
CA TYR A 231 -5.07 -15.92 -11.84
C TYR A 231 -6.13 -15.26 -12.72
N LYS A 232 -7.19 -14.73 -12.10
CA LYS A 232 -8.21 -13.97 -12.82
C LYS A 232 -7.63 -12.74 -13.54
N LEU A 233 -6.79 -11.95 -12.87
CA LEU A 233 -6.19 -10.76 -13.49
C LEU A 233 -5.17 -11.13 -14.55
N LYS A 234 -4.38 -12.18 -14.33
CA LYS A 234 -3.33 -12.66 -15.25
C LYS A 234 -3.89 -12.98 -16.64
N GLU A 235 -5.11 -13.49 -16.72
CA GLU A 235 -5.80 -13.76 -17.99
C GLU A 235 -6.27 -12.48 -18.71
N THR A 236 -6.43 -11.39 -17.97
CA THR A 236 -6.99 -10.12 -18.48
C THR A 236 -5.94 -9.03 -18.71
N THR A 237 -4.67 -9.29 -18.43
CA THR A 237 -3.58 -8.30 -18.56
C THR A 237 -2.43 -8.86 -19.40
N THR A 238 -1.75 -8.01 -20.15
CA THR A 238 -0.52 -8.40 -20.87
C THR A 238 0.62 -8.61 -19.88
N TYR A 239 0.78 -7.71 -18.92
CA TYR A 239 1.76 -7.83 -17.85
C TYR A 239 1.10 -7.68 -16.48
N MET A 240 1.29 -8.69 -15.65
CA MET A 240 0.91 -8.65 -14.23
C MET A 240 2.17 -8.42 -13.43
N MET A 241 2.25 -7.25 -12.80
CA MET A 241 3.41 -6.77 -12.07
C MET A 241 3.07 -6.58 -10.60
N GLN A 242 4.08 -6.69 -9.75
CA GLN A 242 3.97 -6.39 -8.33
C GLN A 242 5.20 -5.65 -7.87
N GLN A 243 4.99 -4.61 -7.07
CA GLN A 243 6.07 -4.01 -6.30
C GLN A 243 5.87 -4.29 -4.82
N TYR A 244 6.97 -4.54 -4.13
CA TYR A 244 6.99 -4.81 -2.70
C TYR A 244 7.79 -3.73 -1.98
N GLY A 245 7.33 -3.36 -0.79
CA GLY A 245 7.89 -2.26 -0.02
C GLY A 245 7.21 -2.08 1.34
N CYS A 246 7.86 -1.34 2.23
CA CYS A 246 7.29 -0.94 3.52
C CYS A 246 7.40 0.58 3.71
N SER A 247 6.79 1.12 4.77
CA SER A 247 6.79 2.57 4.97
C SER A 247 8.21 3.08 5.29
N GLU A 248 9.01 2.25 5.96
CA GLU A 248 10.37 2.52 6.41
C GLU A 248 11.38 2.54 5.26
N ALA A 249 11.26 1.61 4.30
CA ALA A 249 12.20 1.45 3.19
C ALA A 249 11.73 2.12 1.89
N GLY A 250 10.43 2.37 1.73
CA GLY A 250 9.85 2.66 0.42
C GLY A 250 9.69 1.39 -0.41
N CYS A 251 9.71 1.53 -1.73
CA CYS A 251 9.74 0.41 -2.66
C CYS A 251 11.08 -0.32 -2.56
N ILE A 252 11.02 -1.64 -2.41
CA ILE A 252 12.18 -2.51 -2.20
C ILE A 252 12.47 -3.35 -3.45
N SER A 253 11.43 -3.86 -4.11
CA SER A 253 11.58 -4.74 -5.28
C SER A 253 10.43 -4.59 -6.26
N ILE A 254 10.68 -4.97 -7.52
CA ILE A 254 9.68 -5.04 -8.59
C ILE A 254 9.75 -6.42 -9.26
N CYS A 255 8.57 -7.02 -9.45
CA CYS A 255 8.33 -8.15 -10.33
C CYS A 255 7.61 -7.67 -11.59
N HIS A 256 8.25 -7.81 -12.74
CA HIS A 256 7.70 -7.35 -14.03
C HIS A 256 6.73 -8.36 -14.68
N ASP A 257 6.83 -9.62 -14.31
CA ASP A 257 6.00 -10.68 -14.87
C ASP A 257 5.78 -11.77 -13.81
N MET A 258 4.80 -11.52 -12.94
CA MET A 258 4.40 -12.46 -11.90
C MET A 258 3.98 -13.79 -12.54
N LYS A 259 4.57 -14.88 -12.06
CA LYS A 259 4.21 -16.28 -12.34
C LYS A 259 3.43 -16.90 -11.19
N SER A 260 3.61 -16.38 -9.98
CA SER A 260 2.83 -16.69 -8.79
C SER A 260 2.37 -15.39 -8.11
N HIS A 261 1.27 -15.45 -7.37
CA HIS A 261 0.79 -14.35 -6.54
C HIS A 261 1.76 -13.98 -5.40
N LEU A 262 2.69 -14.89 -5.07
CA LEU A 262 3.75 -14.71 -4.07
C LEU A 262 4.97 -13.95 -4.60
N ASP A 263 5.10 -13.76 -5.91
CA ASP A 263 6.31 -13.19 -6.51
C ASP A 263 6.48 -11.70 -6.10
N LEU A 264 7.63 -11.35 -5.51
CA LEU A 264 8.03 -9.98 -5.17
C LEU A 264 9.12 -9.43 -6.11
N GLY A 265 9.70 -10.29 -6.94
CA GLY A 265 10.64 -9.91 -7.99
C GLY A 265 12.03 -9.55 -7.46
N ASN A 266 12.72 -8.65 -8.16
CA ASN A 266 14.12 -8.36 -7.89
C ASN A 266 14.30 -7.08 -7.07
N PRO A 267 15.24 -7.05 -6.10
CA PRO A 267 15.56 -5.84 -5.36
C PRO A 267 15.92 -4.67 -6.28
N LEU A 268 15.49 -3.47 -5.90
CA LEU A 268 15.88 -2.23 -6.56
C LEU A 268 17.36 -1.88 -6.27
N PRO A 269 18.07 -1.20 -7.18
CA PRO A 269 19.50 -0.91 -7.05
C PRO A 269 19.94 -0.27 -5.71
N HIS A 270 19.07 0.54 -5.10
CA HIS A 270 19.35 1.22 -3.83
C HIS A 270 19.18 0.35 -2.56
N ALA A 271 18.76 -0.92 -2.69
CA ALA A 271 18.46 -1.80 -1.56
C ALA A 271 19.18 -3.15 -1.68
N SER A 272 19.80 -3.59 -0.59
CA SER A 272 20.37 -4.94 -0.45
C SER A 272 19.49 -5.78 0.46
N ILE A 273 19.24 -7.04 0.10
CA ILE A 273 18.31 -7.92 0.83
C ILE A 273 19.05 -9.12 1.41
N SER A 274 18.82 -9.38 2.70
CA SER A 274 19.24 -10.60 3.39
C SER A 274 18.01 -11.47 3.64
N ILE A 275 18.03 -12.70 3.13
CA ILE A 275 16.94 -13.68 3.21
C ILE A 275 17.47 -15.08 2.87
N GLY A 276 16.84 -16.12 3.42
CA GLY A 276 17.09 -17.52 3.07
C GLY A 276 16.58 -17.91 1.67
N SER A 277 16.94 -19.13 1.24
CA SER A 277 16.59 -19.69 -0.09
C SER A 277 15.73 -20.96 -0.04
N ASP A 278 15.30 -21.40 1.15
CA ASP A 278 14.43 -22.58 1.32
C ASP A 278 12.97 -22.13 1.53
N GLU A 279 12.09 -22.52 0.62
CA GLU A 279 10.65 -22.25 0.69
C GLU A 279 9.98 -22.86 1.93
N ASN A 280 10.50 -23.99 2.43
CA ASN A 280 9.95 -24.67 3.61
C ASN A 280 10.42 -24.06 4.93
N MET A 281 11.48 -23.24 4.87
CA MET A 281 12.08 -22.56 6.01
C MET A 281 12.19 -21.07 5.71
N PRO A 282 11.05 -20.37 5.53
CA PRO A 282 11.07 -18.96 5.15
C PRO A 282 11.68 -18.10 6.26
N GLU A 283 12.47 -17.13 5.85
CA GLU A 283 13.18 -16.21 6.74
C GLU A 283 12.65 -14.78 6.59
N GLU A 284 12.95 -13.93 7.56
CA GLU A 284 12.60 -12.51 7.46
C GLU A 284 13.34 -11.84 6.31
N ILE A 285 12.61 -11.05 5.51
CA ILE A 285 13.18 -10.16 4.51
C ILE A 285 13.80 -8.97 5.23
N VAL A 286 15.12 -8.98 5.40
CA VAL A 286 15.86 -7.87 6.01
C VAL A 286 16.43 -6.97 4.93
N VAL A 287 16.09 -5.69 4.99
CA VAL A 287 16.50 -4.70 3.97
C VAL A 287 17.61 -3.82 4.51
N LYS A 288 18.72 -3.76 3.78
CA LYS A 288 19.87 -2.91 4.05
C LYS A 288 19.89 -1.77 3.05
N MET A 289 19.79 -0.54 3.53
CA MET A 289 19.80 0.69 2.74
C MET A 289 20.64 1.72 3.45
N ASN A 290 21.64 2.27 2.78
CA ASN A 290 22.65 3.13 3.39
C ASN A 290 23.25 2.44 4.64
N ASP A 291 23.28 3.13 5.79
CA ASP A 291 23.74 2.60 7.08
C ASP A 291 22.59 2.01 7.95
N LYS A 292 21.40 1.80 7.37
CA LYS A 292 20.21 1.32 8.09
C LYS A 292 19.91 -0.14 7.72
N GLU A 293 19.57 -0.91 8.73
CA GLU A 293 19.00 -2.26 8.59
C GLU A 293 17.54 -2.22 9.03
N ILE A 294 16.63 -2.63 8.13
CA ILE A 294 15.19 -2.57 8.29
C ILE A 294 14.66 -4.00 8.34
N PHE A 295 14.16 -4.38 9.52
CA PHE A 295 13.47 -5.63 9.80
C PHE A 295 12.00 -5.49 9.38
N THR A 296 11.66 -6.01 8.21
CA THR A 296 10.31 -5.84 7.61
C THR A 296 9.25 -6.62 8.38
N LYS A 297 9.65 -7.71 9.06
CA LYS A 297 8.80 -8.76 9.62
C LYS A 297 7.97 -9.51 8.57
N ASP A 298 8.33 -9.39 7.31
CA ASP A 298 7.76 -10.16 6.22
C ASP A 298 8.64 -11.40 6.01
N LEU A 299 8.02 -12.58 6.04
CA LEU A 299 8.68 -13.85 5.81
C LEU A 299 8.64 -14.17 4.32
N GLY A 300 9.75 -14.69 3.81
CA GLY A 300 9.90 -15.05 2.42
C GLY A 300 11.11 -15.94 2.15
N TYR A 301 11.36 -16.17 0.87
CA TYR A 301 12.56 -16.84 0.40
C TYR A 301 13.00 -16.28 -0.94
N LYS A 302 14.26 -16.48 -1.31
CA LYS A 302 14.80 -16.12 -2.62
C LYS A 302 14.97 -17.35 -3.50
N SER A 303 14.56 -17.24 -4.76
CA SER A 303 14.86 -18.22 -5.81
C SER A 303 15.41 -17.53 -7.06
N GLU A 304 15.67 -18.29 -8.11
CA GLU A 304 16.08 -17.76 -9.43
C GLU A 304 15.06 -16.77 -10.03
N ARG A 305 13.80 -16.82 -9.59
CA ARG A 305 12.74 -15.89 -10.04
C ARG A 305 12.71 -14.57 -9.23
N GLY A 306 13.61 -14.42 -8.26
CA GLY A 306 13.63 -13.30 -7.33
C GLY A 306 13.07 -13.66 -5.95
N LEU A 307 12.60 -12.65 -5.24
CA LEU A 307 12.02 -12.75 -3.90
C LEU A 307 10.59 -13.28 -3.96
N HIS A 308 10.21 -14.06 -2.95
CA HIS A 308 8.87 -14.63 -2.76
C HIS A 308 8.36 -14.29 -1.37
N PHE A 309 7.13 -13.84 -1.28
CA PHE A 309 6.43 -13.61 -0.02
C PHE A 309 5.85 -14.92 0.51
N VAL A 310 5.77 -15.07 1.84
CA VAL A 310 5.07 -16.18 2.50
C VAL A 310 4.06 -15.66 3.52
N GLY A 311 4.41 -14.64 4.29
CA GLY A 311 3.48 -14.10 5.28
C GLY A 311 4.11 -13.10 6.22
N ARG A 312 3.32 -12.62 7.19
CA ARG A 312 3.80 -11.74 8.27
C ARG A 312 4.25 -12.57 9.45
N MET A 313 5.44 -12.32 9.98
CA MET A 313 5.95 -12.99 11.18
C MET A 313 5.02 -12.79 12.39
N ASP A 314 4.48 -11.57 12.55
CA ASP A 314 3.54 -11.24 13.64
C ASP A 314 2.19 -12.00 13.51
N ASP A 315 1.82 -12.47 12.31
CA ASP A 315 0.54 -13.15 12.05
C ASP A 315 0.66 -14.69 12.14
N VAL A 316 1.88 -15.25 12.21
CA VAL A 316 2.08 -16.70 12.25
C VAL A 316 1.47 -17.30 13.52
N ILE A 317 0.57 -18.25 13.35
CA ILE A 317 -0.11 -18.95 14.44
C ILE A 317 0.72 -20.17 14.82
N ASN A 318 0.99 -20.35 16.12
CA ASN A 318 1.76 -21.47 16.65
C ASN A 318 0.85 -22.52 17.28
N VAL A 319 0.38 -23.47 16.47
CA VAL A 319 -0.49 -24.56 16.93
C VAL A 319 0.39 -25.70 17.45
N SER A 320 0.55 -25.76 18.77
CA SER A 320 1.30 -26.84 19.45
C SER A 320 2.75 -27.01 18.94
N GLY A 321 3.43 -25.90 18.61
CA GLY A 321 4.80 -25.91 18.07
C GLY A 321 4.86 -25.89 16.55
N LEU A 322 3.74 -26.14 15.86
CA LEU A 322 3.65 -26.14 14.39
C LEU A 322 3.22 -24.77 13.88
N LYS A 323 3.96 -24.26 12.91
CA LYS A 323 3.70 -22.95 12.31
C LYS A 323 2.57 -23.04 11.29
N VAL A 324 1.56 -22.21 11.47
CA VAL A 324 0.46 -22.04 10.54
C VAL A 324 0.52 -20.62 9.99
N PHE A 325 0.66 -20.54 8.67
CA PHE A 325 0.61 -19.27 7.94
C PHE A 325 -0.85 -19.00 7.56
N PRO A 326 -1.48 -17.91 8.05
CA PRO A 326 -2.89 -17.64 7.79
C PRO A 326 -3.27 -17.64 6.31
N ILE A 327 -2.42 -17.07 5.45
CA ILE A 327 -2.67 -16.93 4.01
C ILE A 327 -2.89 -18.29 3.34
N GLU A 328 -2.09 -19.29 3.68
CA GLU A 328 -2.25 -20.66 3.13
C GLU A 328 -3.62 -21.26 3.46
N VAL A 329 -4.11 -21.01 4.68
CA VAL A 329 -5.42 -21.48 5.13
C VAL A 329 -6.54 -20.70 4.43
N GLU A 330 -6.39 -19.37 4.32
CA GLU A 330 -7.32 -18.47 3.62
C GLU A 330 -7.47 -18.89 2.14
N GLU A 331 -6.37 -19.14 1.45
CA GLU A 331 -6.36 -19.57 0.04
C GLU A 331 -7.03 -20.91 -0.14
N THR A 332 -6.77 -21.86 0.76
CA THR A 332 -7.46 -23.14 0.73
C THR A 332 -8.97 -22.95 0.88
N MET A 333 -9.43 -22.06 1.76
CA MET A 333 -10.86 -21.75 1.91
C MET A 333 -11.44 -21.07 0.67
N LEU A 334 -10.72 -20.12 0.08
CA LEU A 334 -11.14 -19.36 -1.11
C LEU A 334 -11.25 -20.21 -2.38
N ARG A 335 -10.56 -21.35 -2.45
CA ARG A 335 -10.72 -22.32 -3.54
C ARG A 335 -12.05 -23.07 -3.52
N LEU A 336 -12.77 -23.07 -2.40
CA LEU A 336 -14.10 -23.66 -2.32
C LEU A 336 -15.13 -22.69 -2.91
N GLU A 337 -15.73 -23.08 -4.04
CA GLU A 337 -16.81 -22.31 -4.69
C GLU A 337 -17.90 -21.96 -3.67
N GLY A 338 -18.26 -20.67 -3.58
CA GLY A 338 -19.22 -20.15 -2.61
C GLY A 338 -18.60 -19.44 -1.41
N VAL A 339 -17.29 -19.54 -1.19
CA VAL A 339 -16.54 -18.65 -0.28
C VAL A 339 -16.11 -17.40 -1.05
N GLN A 340 -16.52 -16.21 -0.59
CA GLN A 340 -16.23 -14.93 -1.24
C GLN A 340 -15.02 -14.24 -0.63
N GLU A 341 -14.95 -14.21 0.70
CA GLU A 341 -13.81 -13.70 1.46
C GLU A 341 -13.52 -14.62 2.64
N ALA A 342 -12.25 -14.76 3.01
CA ALA A 342 -11.81 -15.47 4.19
C ALA A 342 -10.66 -14.71 4.84
N ILE A 343 -10.71 -14.57 6.17
CA ILE A 343 -9.58 -14.08 6.98
C ILE A 343 -9.33 -15.05 8.13
N VAL A 344 -8.08 -15.48 8.25
CA VAL A 344 -7.60 -16.37 9.31
C VAL A 344 -6.76 -15.55 10.29
N TYR A 345 -6.97 -15.79 11.57
CA TYR A 345 -6.31 -15.07 12.66
C TYR A 345 -6.10 -15.98 13.88
N ARG A 346 -5.23 -15.53 14.79
CA ARG A 346 -4.84 -16.29 15.97
C ARG A 346 -5.94 -16.27 17.02
N GLY A 347 -6.56 -17.41 17.29
CA GLY A 347 -7.42 -17.59 18.46
C GLY A 347 -6.63 -18.08 19.68
N LYS A 348 -7.26 -18.01 20.84
CA LYS A 348 -6.78 -18.65 22.07
C LYS A 348 -7.77 -19.71 22.55
N HIS A 349 -7.24 -20.87 22.91
CA HIS A 349 -7.96 -21.96 23.56
C HIS A 349 -7.35 -22.23 24.95
N PRO A 350 -8.15 -22.41 26.02
CA PRO A 350 -7.64 -22.55 27.39
C PRO A 350 -6.61 -23.67 27.57
N VAL A 351 -6.72 -24.74 26.78
CA VAL A 351 -5.86 -25.93 26.89
C VAL A 351 -4.82 -26.01 25.76
N MET A 352 -5.18 -25.60 24.54
CA MET A 352 -4.33 -25.83 23.36
C MET A 352 -3.38 -24.65 23.09
N GLY A 353 -3.55 -23.54 23.80
CA GLY A 353 -2.82 -22.31 23.51
C GLY A 353 -3.39 -21.64 22.26
N GLU A 354 -2.53 -21.36 21.28
CA GLU A 354 -2.96 -20.74 20.03
C GLU A 354 -3.72 -21.75 19.14
N ILE A 355 -4.81 -21.28 18.56
CA ILE A 355 -5.65 -22.05 17.63
C ILE A 355 -5.92 -21.22 16.38
N VAL A 356 -6.23 -21.88 15.27
CA VAL A 356 -6.63 -21.22 14.02
C VAL A 356 -8.10 -20.84 14.11
N LYS A 357 -8.43 -19.55 13.96
CA LYS A 357 -9.81 -19.07 13.78
C LYS A 357 -9.97 -18.42 12.41
N ALA A 358 -11.18 -18.45 11.86
CA ALA A 358 -11.49 -17.82 10.59
C ALA A 358 -12.81 -17.05 10.63
N LYS A 359 -12.86 -15.92 9.92
CA LYS A 359 -14.11 -15.25 9.52
C LYS A 359 -14.27 -15.37 8.02
N VAL A 360 -15.48 -15.67 7.56
CA VAL A 360 -15.77 -15.89 6.14
C VAL A 360 -17.03 -15.15 5.69
N ILE A 361 -16.98 -14.57 4.50
CA ILE A 361 -18.18 -14.15 3.76
C ILE A 361 -18.45 -15.27 2.75
N SER A 362 -19.57 -15.99 2.90
CA SER A 362 -19.83 -17.18 2.10
C SER A 362 -21.33 -17.48 1.97
N HIS A 363 -21.70 -18.15 0.88
CA HIS A 363 -23.01 -18.78 0.69
C HIS A 363 -23.05 -20.23 1.18
N ILE A 364 -21.95 -20.74 1.74
CA ILE A 364 -21.81 -22.10 2.22
C ILE A 364 -21.65 -22.11 3.74
N ASP A 365 -22.24 -23.12 4.37
CA ASP A 365 -22.16 -23.35 5.80
C ASP A 365 -20.72 -23.62 6.29
N PRO A 366 -20.27 -22.99 7.40
CA PRO A 366 -18.95 -23.19 8.00
C PRO A 366 -18.54 -24.66 8.21
N VAL A 367 -19.48 -25.57 8.48
CA VAL A 367 -19.14 -27.00 8.66
C VAL A 367 -18.61 -27.61 7.36
N ARG A 368 -19.20 -27.23 6.22
CA ARG A 368 -18.73 -27.68 4.89
C ARG A 368 -17.38 -27.07 4.56
N ILE A 369 -17.16 -25.80 4.90
CA ILE A 369 -15.85 -25.14 4.71
C ILE A 369 -14.78 -25.83 5.56
N ARG A 370 -15.07 -26.14 6.82
CA ARG A 370 -14.15 -26.88 7.70
C ARG A 370 -13.82 -28.27 7.15
N LYS A 371 -14.83 -29.00 6.66
CA LYS A 371 -14.63 -30.32 6.03
C LYS A 371 -13.73 -30.22 4.79
N TRP A 372 -13.91 -29.18 3.97
CA TRP A 372 -13.02 -28.90 2.85
C TRP A 372 -11.57 -28.67 3.31
N CYS A 373 -11.36 -27.85 4.34
CA CYS A 373 -10.03 -27.66 4.92
C CYS A 373 -9.42 -28.97 5.42
N MET A 374 -10.19 -29.85 6.07
CA MET A 374 -9.70 -31.15 6.53
C MET A 374 -9.22 -32.08 5.41
N GLN A 375 -9.72 -31.89 4.18
CA GLN A 375 -9.34 -32.69 3.02
C GLN A 375 -8.09 -32.15 2.31
N HIS A 376 -7.76 -30.87 2.51
CA HIS A 376 -6.73 -30.15 1.74
C HIS A 376 -5.59 -29.59 2.59
N LEU A 377 -5.74 -29.58 3.92
CA LEU A 377 -4.75 -29.09 4.85
C LEU A 377 -4.35 -30.17 5.87
N PRO A 378 -3.09 -30.15 6.34
CA PRO A 378 -2.72 -30.86 7.56
C PRO A 378 -3.62 -30.48 8.74
N ALA A 379 -3.92 -31.44 9.62
CA ALA A 379 -4.89 -31.28 10.71
C ALA A 379 -4.64 -30.05 11.61
N TYR A 380 -3.38 -29.68 11.84
CA TYR A 380 -3.01 -28.54 12.68
C TYR A 380 -3.26 -27.18 12.03
N LYS A 381 -3.47 -27.12 10.71
CA LYS A 381 -3.82 -25.88 9.96
C LYS A 381 -5.33 -25.69 9.82
N VAL A 382 -6.12 -26.73 10.06
CA VAL A 382 -7.59 -26.66 9.92
C VAL A 382 -8.15 -25.69 10.96
N PRO A 383 -8.98 -24.69 10.57
CA PRO A 383 -9.62 -23.80 11.52
C PRO A 383 -10.38 -24.55 12.62
N HIS A 384 -10.08 -24.19 13.86
CA HIS A 384 -10.80 -24.68 15.03
C HIS A 384 -12.21 -24.10 15.08
N GLU A 385 -12.34 -22.81 14.75
CA GLU A 385 -13.61 -22.10 14.63
C GLU A 385 -13.67 -21.34 13.30
N ILE A 386 -14.84 -21.35 12.66
CA ILE A 386 -15.13 -20.58 11.45
C ILE A 386 -16.45 -19.85 11.70
N GLU A 387 -16.42 -18.53 11.61
CA GLU A 387 -17.57 -17.64 11.78
C GLU A 387 -18.00 -17.06 10.43
N SER A 388 -19.27 -17.21 10.07
CA SER A 388 -19.85 -16.53 8.90
C SER A 388 -20.21 -15.10 9.27
N VAL A 389 -19.70 -14.14 8.49
CA VAL A 389 -19.95 -12.70 8.67
C VAL A 389 -20.48 -12.09 7.37
N THR A 390 -21.19 -10.97 7.49
CA THR A 390 -21.65 -10.20 6.32
C THR A 390 -20.55 -9.27 5.79
N GLU A 391 -19.59 -8.90 6.63
CA GLU A 391 -18.44 -8.09 6.25
C GLU A 391 -17.20 -8.43 7.08
N ILE A 392 -16.02 -8.21 6.51
CA ILE A 392 -14.73 -8.28 7.21
C ILE A 392 -14.18 -6.86 7.32
N PRO A 393 -13.91 -6.36 8.54
CA PRO A 393 -13.39 -5.01 8.76
C PRO A 393 -12.06 -4.78 8.04
N LYS A 394 -12.02 -3.76 7.19
CA LYS A 394 -10.83 -3.32 6.46
C LYS A 394 -10.52 -1.87 6.85
N ASN A 395 -9.25 -1.53 6.95
CA ASN A 395 -8.81 -0.16 7.15
C ASN A 395 -9.02 0.68 5.87
N LYS A 396 -8.75 1.98 5.93
CA LYS A 396 -8.91 2.91 4.80
C LYS A 396 -8.09 2.55 3.55
N THR A 397 -7.01 1.79 3.72
CA THR A 397 -6.19 1.26 2.61
C THR A 397 -6.68 -0.09 2.07
N GLY A 398 -7.81 -0.59 2.57
CA GLY A 398 -8.41 -1.86 2.19
C GLY A 398 -7.79 -3.09 2.86
N LYS A 399 -6.90 -2.92 3.85
CA LYS A 399 -6.21 -4.04 4.54
C LYS A 399 -6.96 -4.46 5.80
N VAL A 400 -6.98 -5.75 6.08
CA VAL A 400 -7.54 -6.31 7.33
C VAL A 400 -6.47 -6.27 8.43
N SER A 401 -6.87 -5.91 9.66
CA SER A 401 -6.01 -6.00 10.84
C SER A 401 -6.35 -7.25 11.64
N ARG A 402 -5.50 -8.29 11.55
CA ARG A 402 -5.70 -9.55 12.31
C ARG A 402 -5.70 -9.30 13.81
N LYS A 403 -4.83 -8.43 14.31
CA LYS A 403 -4.76 -8.07 15.73
C LYS A 403 -6.09 -7.55 16.32
N LEU A 404 -6.84 -6.75 15.57
CA LEU A 404 -8.16 -6.29 16.01
C LEU A 404 -9.16 -7.46 16.10
N LEU A 405 -9.10 -8.39 15.15
CA LEU A 405 -9.91 -9.63 15.20
C LEU A 405 -9.53 -10.51 16.40
N GLU A 406 -8.25 -10.59 16.76
CA GLU A 406 -7.74 -11.34 17.92
C GLU A 406 -8.20 -10.73 19.25
N MET A 407 -8.36 -9.41 19.32
CA MET A 407 -8.79 -8.68 20.52
C MET A 407 -10.31 -8.77 20.76
N GLY A 408 -11.09 -9.23 19.78
CA GLY A 408 -12.56 -9.24 19.86
C GLY A 408 -13.18 -7.84 19.79
N GLU A 409 -12.37 -6.80 19.56
CA GLU A 409 -12.82 -5.43 19.36
C GLU A 409 -13.02 -5.20 17.86
N VAL A 410 -14.26 -5.34 17.41
CA VAL A 410 -14.68 -4.76 16.13
C VAL A 410 -15.78 -3.77 16.47
N THR A 411 -15.41 -2.48 16.51
CA THR A 411 -16.35 -1.36 16.50
C THR A 411 -17.22 -1.46 15.25
N ALA A 412 -18.54 -1.41 15.48
CA ALA A 412 -19.56 -1.26 14.44
C ALA A 412 -19.42 0.03 13.63
#